data_AF-A0A0W0XH46-F1
#
_entry.id   AF-A0A0W0XH46-F1
#
_cell.length_a   1.000
_cell.length_b   1.000
_cell.length_c   1.000
_cell.angle_alpha   90.00
_cell.angle_beta   90.00
_cell.angle_gamma   90.00
#
_symmetry.space_group_name_H-M   'P 1'
#
loop_
_entity.id
_entity.type
_entity.pdbx_description
1 polymer ?
#
loop_
_entity_poly.entity_id
_entity_poly.type
_entity_poly.pdbx_seq_one_letter_code
_entity_poly.pdbx_strand_id
1 'polypeptide(L)'
;MPLHPNIDSDELSSSGMLLSDKEQALVSEIESFLTSMQEEINDIVTKRNHYNALKEECFNELDKFRDPISHIDRMLFPQHEESVEDYKSRVFSALSQFEEQLRSDDAKAFIQALKEQLAAVTDQAESTDLYQNYLEHLYSLQDEYGEKAQDPIVIAELEDKLETIRQEEDVNYQQEESLKQAIHSFKDERKVDFELDSNYQLIKISKRSHDLNHSIIYVSLSPEEQPRAFALYQGKATALGEGGFGKVKLCQDIHTGEWMAIKIQKSIMKEPSKAENETLKHFGRFFGETLRDDKYYSVQSLLLGVDLQKHIASGDKADFLSRLDIAQKAAALVQEFHRNYLHRDIKPENFIWDEENKTLHLCDFGMACKLDAGQEGIMDLSGSGTFLAPEIDDSLHRGSVLYTKKSDMYALGKVFNELFTDIADVPPEIGVLIQNMTEADPALRIENAGVVTENLAAIEAIHAAKTTPLPAKQEQAVSSNSSMSFLDFKARAREQRQSQEEPRAPSPHIP
;
A
#
# COMPACT_ATOMS: atom_id res chain seq x y z
N MET A 1 4.43 4.26 -35.47
CA MET A 1 4.26 2.81 -35.18
C MET A 1 3.70 2.72 -33.77
N PRO A 2 2.79 1.77 -33.48
CA PRO A 2 1.57 2.03 -32.71
C PRO A 2 1.76 2.00 -31.18
N LEU A 3 0.76 2.60 -30.51
CA LEU A 3 0.42 2.51 -29.08
C LEU A 3 0.68 1.11 -28.50
N HIS A 4 0.82 1.00 -27.17
CA HIS A 4 0.61 -0.31 -26.55
C HIS A 4 -0.79 -0.81 -26.99
N PRO A 5 -0.93 -2.04 -27.53
CA PRO A 5 -1.82 -2.29 -28.67
C PRO A 5 -3.32 -2.41 -28.36
N ASN A 6 -3.82 -1.98 -27.20
CA ASN A 6 -5.09 -2.56 -26.74
C ASN A 6 -6.18 -1.62 -26.30
N ILE A 7 -5.97 -0.32 -26.17
CA ILE A 7 -7.05 0.52 -25.68
C ILE A 7 -6.93 1.95 -26.22
N ASP A 8 -7.51 2.20 -27.39
CA ASP A 8 -7.87 3.56 -27.79
C ASP A 8 -9.04 4.06 -26.91
N SER A 9 -9.07 5.34 -26.56
CA SER A 9 -10.19 5.92 -25.79
C SER A 9 -11.51 5.79 -26.57
N ASP A 10 -11.44 5.88 -27.89
CA ASP A 10 -12.55 5.61 -28.79
C ASP A 10 -12.86 4.10 -28.91
N GLU A 11 -11.87 3.20 -28.77
CA GLU A 11 -12.09 1.74 -28.70
C GLU A 11 -12.78 1.32 -27.40
N LEU A 12 -12.53 1.98 -26.27
CA LEU A 12 -13.25 1.71 -25.01
C LEU A 12 -14.76 1.96 -25.14
N SER A 13 -15.15 2.94 -25.97
CA SER A 13 -16.54 3.27 -26.25
C SER A 13 -17.16 2.41 -27.37
N SER A 14 -16.37 2.01 -28.37
CA SER A 14 -16.85 1.36 -29.60
C SER A 14 -16.69 -0.16 -29.66
N SER A 15 -15.84 -0.78 -28.83
CA SER A 15 -15.44 -2.20 -28.96
C SER A 15 -16.36 -3.23 -28.27
N GLY A 16 -17.54 -2.84 -27.78
CA GLY A 16 -18.43 -3.79 -27.08
C GLY A 16 -17.83 -4.39 -25.79
N MET A 17 -16.83 -3.72 -25.22
CA MET A 17 -16.27 -4.07 -23.91
C MET A 17 -17.08 -3.48 -22.76
N LEU A 18 -18.03 -2.58 -23.00
CA LEU A 18 -18.98 -2.16 -21.97
C LEU A 18 -19.83 -3.36 -21.51
N LEU A 19 -20.12 -3.42 -20.21
CA LEU A 19 -21.15 -4.32 -19.69
C LEU A 19 -22.43 -4.12 -20.50
N SER A 20 -23.02 -5.22 -20.95
CA SER A 20 -24.36 -5.14 -21.56
C SER A 20 -25.37 -4.70 -20.51
N ASP A 21 -26.42 -3.97 -20.90
CA ASP A 21 -27.55 -3.62 -20.01
C ASP A 21 -28.09 -4.84 -19.24
N LYS A 22 -27.99 -6.02 -19.85
CA LYS A 22 -28.38 -7.30 -19.25
C LYS A 22 -27.45 -7.74 -18.12
N GLU A 23 -26.16 -7.48 -18.20
CA GLU A 23 -25.19 -7.81 -17.15
C GLU A 23 -25.33 -6.85 -15.97
N GLN A 24 -25.51 -5.55 -16.21
CA GLN A 24 -25.81 -4.59 -15.15
C GLN A 24 -27.14 -4.91 -14.45
N ALA A 25 -28.19 -5.24 -15.21
CA ALA A 25 -29.47 -5.66 -14.66
C ALA A 25 -29.35 -6.95 -13.83
N LEU A 26 -28.55 -7.91 -14.29
CA LEU A 26 -28.26 -9.14 -13.55
C LEU A 26 -27.57 -8.86 -12.21
N VAL A 27 -26.56 -7.97 -12.20
CA VAL A 27 -25.91 -7.59 -10.94
C VAL A 27 -26.90 -6.94 -9.99
N SER A 28 -27.66 -5.96 -10.48
CA SER A 28 -28.68 -5.28 -9.67
C SER A 28 -29.73 -6.25 -9.12
N GLU A 29 -30.11 -7.28 -9.88
CA GLU A 29 -31.03 -8.31 -9.42
C GLU A 29 -30.43 -9.16 -8.28
N ILE A 30 -29.15 -9.55 -8.39
CA ILE A 30 -28.45 -10.31 -7.34
C ILE A 30 -28.29 -9.45 -6.08
N GLU A 31 -27.86 -8.19 -6.23
CA GLU A 31 -27.71 -7.25 -5.12
C GLU A 31 -29.04 -7.02 -4.41
N SER A 32 -30.14 -6.84 -5.17
CA SER A 32 -31.48 -6.70 -4.60
C SER A 32 -31.94 -7.95 -3.87
N PHE A 33 -31.61 -9.13 -4.39
CA PHE A 33 -31.91 -10.40 -3.71
C PHE A 33 -31.15 -10.51 -2.39
N LEU A 34 -29.84 -10.28 -2.38
CA LEU A 34 -29.04 -10.31 -1.14
C LEU A 34 -29.49 -9.25 -0.15
N THR A 35 -29.82 -8.05 -0.62
CA THR A 35 -30.37 -6.97 0.21
C THR A 35 -31.69 -7.39 0.87
N SER A 36 -32.56 -8.12 0.16
CA SER A 36 -33.81 -8.63 0.73
C SER A 36 -33.59 -9.66 1.85
N MET A 37 -32.42 -10.30 1.88
CA MET A 37 -32.01 -11.27 2.90
C MET A 37 -31.09 -10.66 3.96
N GLN A 38 -30.80 -9.35 3.90
CA GLN A 38 -29.76 -8.74 4.71
C GLN A 38 -30.04 -8.81 6.22
N GLU A 39 -31.31 -8.71 6.63
CA GLU A 39 -31.68 -8.84 8.04
C GLU A 39 -31.39 -10.25 8.57
N GLU A 40 -31.71 -11.29 7.79
CA GLU A 40 -31.43 -12.70 8.14
C GLU A 40 -29.92 -12.98 8.14
N ILE A 41 -29.20 -12.48 7.14
CA ILE A 41 -27.73 -12.54 7.07
C ILE A 41 -27.11 -11.91 8.33
N ASN A 42 -27.55 -10.70 8.69
CA ASN A 42 -27.01 -9.97 9.83
C ASN A 42 -27.26 -10.73 11.15
N ASP A 43 -28.45 -11.31 11.33
CA ASP A 43 -28.77 -12.13 12.50
C ASP A 43 -27.86 -13.35 12.61
N ILE A 44 -27.70 -14.10 11.51
CA ILE A 44 -26.84 -15.29 11.44
C ILE A 44 -25.38 -14.93 11.75
N VAL A 45 -24.84 -13.88 11.11
CA VAL A 45 -23.46 -13.42 11.29
C VAL A 45 -23.23 -12.95 12.73
N THR A 46 -24.17 -12.18 13.30
CA THR A 46 -24.08 -11.69 14.68
C THR A 46 -24.05 -12.84 15.67
N LYS A 47 -24.97 -13.80 15.55
CA LYS A 47 -25.02 -15.00 16.39
C LYS A 47 -23.75 -15.82 16.28
N ARG A 48 -23.27 -16.07 15.05
CA ARG A 48 -22.04 -16.83 14.81
C ARG A 48 -20.84 -16.17 15.47
N ASN A 49 -20.67 -14.86 15.31
CA ASN A 49 -19.57 -14.13 15.92
C ASN A 49 -19.66 -14.15 17.44
N HIS A 50 -20.88 -14.01 17.98
CA HIS A 50 -21.13 -14.11 19.42
C HIS A 50 -20.74 -15.49 19.98
N TYR A 51 -21.19 -16.58 19.35
CA TYR A 51 -20.87 -17.94 19.79
C TYR A 51 -19.40 -18.27 19.65
N ASN A 52 -18.76 -17.87 18.54
CA ASN A 52 -17.32 -18.04 18.37
C ASN A 52 -16.53 -17.32 19.46
N ALA A 53 -16.91 -16.08 19.79
CA ALA A 53 -16.26 -15.32 20.86
C ALA A 53 -16.46 -15.99 22.23
N LEU A 54 -17.69 -16.40 22.58
CA LEU A 54 -17.97 -17.11 23.82
C LEU A 54 -17.23 -18.46 23.92
N LYS A 55 -17.15 -19.18 22.80
CA LYS A 55 -16.47 -20.46 22.68
C LYS A 55 -14.96 -20.30 22.84
N GLU A 56 -14.37 -19.28 22.22
CA GLU A 56 -12.96 -18.93 22.39
C GLU A 56 -12.68 -18.50 23.84
N GLU A 57 -13.53 -17.67 24.44
CA GLU A 57 -13.44 -17.30 25.86
C GLU A 57 -13.51 -18.55 26.75
N CYS A 58 -14.49 -19.42 26.55
CA CYS A 58 -14.63 -20.67 27.32
C CYS A 58 -13.44 -21.61 27.11
N PHE A 59 -12.91 -21.74 25.89
CA PHE A 59 -11.72 -22.56 25.62
C PHE A 59 -10.47 -21.98 26.27
N ASN A 60 -10.30 -20.66 26.21
CA ASN A 60 -9.19 -19.98 26.86
C ASN A 60 -9.26 -20.15 28.38
N GLU A 61 -10.44 -19.98 29.00
CA GLU A 61 -10.65 -20.27 30.41
C GLU A 61 -10.39 -21.75 30.73
N LEU A 62 -10.91 -22.66 29.91
CA LEU A 62 -10.73 -24.10 30.10
C LEU A 62 -9.26 -24.50 30.00
N ASP A 63 -8.46 -23.89 29.12
CA ASP A 63 -6.99 -24.08 29.06
C ASP A 63 -6.34 -23.66 30.39
N LYS A 64 -6.75 -22.51 30.97
CA LYS A 64 -6.24 -22.04 32.27
C LYS A 64 -6.48 -23.02 33.41
N PHE A 65 -7.68 -23.63 33.48
CA PHE A 65 -8.05 -24.52 34.58
C PHE A 65 -7.66 -25.98 34.33
N ARG A 66 -7.49 -26.39 33.06
CA ARG A 66 -7.04 -27.74 32.68
C ARG A 66 -5.53 -27.89 32.75
N ASP A 67 -4.78 -26.82 32.50
CA ASP A 67 -3.33 -26.77 32.66
C ASP A 67 -2.90 -25.48 33.40
N PRO A 68 -3.18 -25.39 34.71
CA PRO A 68 -2.83 -24.22 35.51
C PRO A 68 -1.32 -23.98 35.56
N ILE A 69 -0.51 -25.03 35.38
CA ILE A 69 0.95 -24.96 35.42
C ILE A 69 1.46 -24.20 34.20
N SER A 70 1.06 -24.63 33.00
CA SER A 70 1.41 -23.92 31.77
C SER A 70 0.85 -22.51 31.73
N HIS A 71 -0.33 -22.27 32.32
CA HIS A 71 -0.88 -20.92 32.43
C HIS A 71 -0.01 -20.02 33.31
N ILE A 72 0.36 -20.51 34.49
CA ILE A 72 1.20 -19.78 35.45
C ILE A 72 2.59 -19.53 34.88
N ASP A 73 3.21 -20.50 34.22
CA ASP A 73 4.50 -20.36 33.50
C ASP A 73 4.50 -19.12 32.57
N ARG A 74 3.45 -18.98 31.74
CA ARG A 74 3.30 -17.82 30.85
C ARG A 74 3.19 -16.47 31.60
N MET A 75 2.65 -16.46 32.82
CA MET A 75 2.50 -15.24 33.63
C MET A 75 3.83 -14.78 34.27
N LEU A 76 4.79 -15.70 34.39
CA LEU A 76 6.02 -15.52 35.16
C LEU A 76 7.16 -14.94 34.33
N PHE A 77 6.99 -14.74 33.02
CA PHE A 77 8.02 -14.15 32.18
C PHE A 77 8.41 -12.74 32.69
N PRO A 78 9.71 -12.46 32.84
CA PRO A 78 10.16 -11.14 33.23
C PRO A 78 9.93 -10.11 32.11
N GLN A 79 9.48 -8.91 32.45
CA GLN A 79 9.44 -7.77 31.53
C GLN A 79 10.81 -7.06 31.48
N HIS A 80 11.12 -6.44 30.34
CA HIS A 80 12.38 -5.69 30.19
C HIS A 80 12.48 -4.57 31.23
N GLU A 81 13.58 -4.54 31.97
CA GLU A 81 13.93 -3.49 32.96
C GLU A 81 13.12 -3.49 34.29
N GLU A 82 12.38 -4.55 34.63
CA GLU A 82 11.65 -4.61 35.91
C GLU A 82 12.54 -4.98 37.12
N SER A 83 12.24 -4.42 38.30
CA SER A 83 12.93 -4.75 39.55
C SER A 83 12.41 -6.06 40.19
N VAL A 84 13.19 -6.67 41.08
CA VAL A 84 12.80 -7.91 41.79
C VAL A 84 11.53 -7.71 42.62
N GLU A 85 11.38 -6.54 43.25
CA GLU A 85 10.21 -6.22 44.07
C GLU A 85 8.96 -6.04 43.20
N ASP A 86 9.11 -5.36 42.07
CA ASP A 86 8.01 -5.18 41.10
C ASP A 86 7.57 -6.52 40.51
N TYR A 87 8.53 -7.41 40.19
CA TYR A 87 8.27 -8.77 39.73
C TYR A 87 7.45 -9.57 40.76
N LYS A 88 7.91 -9.60 42.03
CA LYS A 88 7.22 -10.32 43.11
C LYS A 88 5.82 -9.78 43.34
N SER A 89 5.66 -8.46 43.43
CA SER A 89 4.36 -7.84 43.64
C SER A 89 3.39 -8.16 42.49
N ARG A 90 3.87 -8.09 41.24
CA ARG A 90 3.08 -8.42 40.05
C ARG A 90 2.64 -9.88 40.05
N VAL A 91 3.58 -10.82 40.23
CA VAL A 91 3.29 -12.25 40.21
C VAL A 91 2.40 -12.65 41.40
N PHE A 92 2.65 -12.14 42.60
CA PHE A 92 1.84 -12.44 43.78
C PHE A 92 0.39 -11.95 43.61
N SER A 93 0.21 -10.74 43.06
CA SER A 93 -1.12 -10.21 42.74
C SER A 93 -1.83 -11.10 41.71
N ALA A 94 -1.13 -11.52 40.66
CA ALA A 94 -1.63 -12.43 39.63
C ALA A 94 -2.08 -13.79 40.21
N LEU A 95 -1.21 -14.44 41.00
CA LEU A 95 -1.52 -15.71 41.66
C LEU A 95 -2.70 -15.55 42.64
N SER A 96 -2.83 -14.41 43.30
CA SER A 96 -3.96 -14.14 44.21
C SER A 96 -5.28 -14.01 43.48
N GLN A 97 -5.30 -13.31 42.35
CA GLN A 97 -6.48 -13.22 41.50
C GLN A 97 -6.88 -14.59 40.92
N PHE A 98 -5.89 -15.43 40.58
CA PHE A 98 -6.15 -16.79 40.10
C PHE A 98 -6.69 -17.69 41.23
N GLU A 99 -6.12 -17.62 42.43
CA GLU A 99 -6.58 -18.40 43.60
C GLU A 99 -8.05 -18.12 43.96
N GLU A 100 -8.49 -16.86 43.88
CA GLU A 100 -9.88 -16.47 44.15
C GLU A 100 -10.88 -17.14 43.20
N GLN A 101 -10.45 -17.52 42.00
CA GLN A 101 -11.28 -18.17 40.99
C GLN A 101 -11.34 -19.69 41.18
N LEU A 102 -10.41 -20.27 41.95
CA LEU A 102 -10.36 -21.69 42.23
C LEU A 102 -11.44 -22.10 43.25
N ARG A 103 -11.94 -23.31 43.07
CA ARG A 103 -12.93 -23.99 43.91
C ARG A 103 -12.37 -25.27 44.51
N SER A 104 -11.44 -25.94 43.81
CA SER A 104 -10.72 -27.12 44.33
C SER A 104 -9.75 -26.75 45.45
N ASP A 105 -9.84 -27.45 46.58
CA ASP A 105 -8.90 -27.28 47.70
C ASP A 105 -7.48 -27.68 47.30
N ASP A 106 -7.32 -28.69 46.43
CA ASP A 106 -6.01 -29.13 45.91
C ASP A 106 -5.38 -28.06 45.00
N ALA A 107 -6.19 -27.41 44.16
CA ALA A 107 -5.73 -26.32 43.29
C ALA A 107 -5.33 -25.09 44.12
N LYS A 108 -6.10 -24.75 45.15
CA LYS A 108 -5.76 -23.67 46.08
C LYS A 108 -4.48 -23.96 46.86
N ALA A 109 -4.33 -25.19 47.35
CA ALA A 109 -3.11 -25.62 48.02
C ALA A 109 -1.87 -25.50 47.10
N PHE A 110 -2.01 -25.84 45.82
CA PHE A 110 -0.96 -25.66 44.82
C PHE A 110 -0.59 -24.17 44.63
N ILE A 111 -1.57 -23.27 44.45
CA ILE A 111 -1.29 -21.82 44.32
C ILE A 111 -0.67 -21.25 45.60
N GLN A 112 -1.15 -21.69 46.76
CA GLN A 112 -0.61 -21.28 48.05
C GLN A 112 0.86 -21.69 48.20
N ALA A 113 1.23 -22.91 47.77
CA ALA A 113 2.62 -23.36 47.76
C ALA A 113 3.50 -22.45 46.87
N LEU A 114 3.02 -22.05 45.69
CA LEU A 114 3.76 -21.14 44.81
C LEU A 114 3.97 -19.75 45.44
N LYS A 115 2.94 -19.21 46.13
CA LYS A 115 3.04 -17.92 46.82
C LYS A 115 4.06 -17.94 47.96
N GLU A 116 4.11 -19.02 48.74
CA GLU A 116 5.09 -19.21 49.81
C GLU A 116 6.53 -19.21 49.27
N GLN A 117 6.73 -19.79 48.09
CA GLN A 117 8.03 -19.80 47.41
C GLN A 117 8.42 -18.41 46.92
N LEU A 118 7.49 -17.67 46.30
CA LEU A 118 7.73 -16.30 45.87
C LEU A 118 8.12 -15.39 47.04
N ALA A 119 7.51 -15.61 48.22
CA ALA A 119 7.85 -14.90 49.45
C ALA A 119 9.23 -15.27 50.03
N ALA A 120 9.72 -16.49 49.78
CA ALA A 120 11.01 -16.98 50.28
C ALA A 120 12.22 -16.43 49.48
N VAL A 121 12.00 -15.86 48.29
CA VAL A 121 13.03 -15.27 47.44
C VAL A 121 13.64 -14.03 48.10
N THR A 122 14.96 -13.86 48.02
CA THR A 122 15.67 -12.70 48.61
C THR A 122 16.02 -11.62 47.58
N ASP A 123 16.26 -10.38 48.04
CA ASP A 123 16.56 -9.21 47.20
C ASP A 123 17.92 -9.29 46.46
N GLN A 124 18.71 -10.34 46.71
CA GLN A 124 20.03 -10.53 46.10
C GLN A 124 19.99 -11.29 44.76
N ALA A 125 18.82 -11.79 44.34
CA ALA A 125 18.67 -12.51 43.07
C ALA A 125 18.49 -11.55 41.89
N GLU A 126 19.19 -11.79 40.77
CA GLU A 126 18.85 -11.12 39.51
C GLU A 126 17.51 -11.65 38.96
N SER A 127 16.77 -10.84 38.20
CA SER A 127 15.43 -11.22 37.69
C SER A 127 15.47 -12.48 36.82
N THR A 128 16.53 -12.66 36.04
CA THR A 128 16.75 -13.85 35.22
C THR A 128 16.97 -15.12 36.06
N ASP A 129 17.77 -15.02 37.12
CA ASP A 129 18.04 -16.14 38.03
C ASP A 129 16.80 -16.51 38.84
N LEU A 130 16.02 -15.51 39.25
CA LEU A 130 14.76 -15.70 39.93
C LEU A 130 13.76 -16.49 39.07
N TYR A 131 13.64 -16.11 37.80
CA TYR A 131 12.77 -16.80 36.86
C TYR A 131 13.19 -18.27 36.65
N GLN A 132 14.48 -18.54 36.46
CA GLN A 132 14.98 -19.91 36.28
C GLN A 132 14.74 -20.79 37.52
N ASN A 133 15.02 -20.27 38.73
CA ASN A 133 14.75 -20.99 39.98
C ASN A 133 13.26 -21.29 40.16
N TYR A 134 12.39 -20.35 39.76
CA TYR A 134 10.95 -20.56 39.81
C TYR A 134 10.51 -21.66 38.84
N LEU A 135 11.02 -21.66 37.60
CA LEU A 135 10.72 -22.70 36.61
C LEU A 135 11.10 -24.10 37.11
N GLU A 136 12.31 -24.27 37.63
CA GLU A 136 12.76 -25.55 38.19
C GLU A 136 11.81 -26.07 39.27
N HIS A 137 11.31 -25.17 40.12
CA HIS A 137 10.40 -25.55 41.19
C HIS A 137 8.95 -25.76 40.71
N LEU A 138 8.47 -24.95 39.77
CA LEU A 138 7.17 -25.12 39.12
C LEU A 138 7.08 -26.50 38.44
N TYR A 139 8.13 -26.92 37.75
CA TYR A 139 8.22 -28.27 37.18
C TYR A 139 8.32 -29.36 38.27
N SER A 140 8.95 -29.08 39.42
CA SER A 140 8.95 -30.05 40.53
C SER A 140 7.56 -30.20 41.18
N LEU A 141 6.79 -29.11 41.28
CA LEU A 141 5.41 -29.13 41.77
C LEU A 141 4.46 -29.74 40.73
N GLN A 142 4.80 -29.72 39.45
CA GLN A 142 4.07 -30.44 38.41
C GLN A 142 4.03 -31.95 38.67
N ASP A 143 5.12 -32.54 39.16
CA ASP A 143 5.16 -33.97 39.49
C ASP A 143 4.29 -34.29 40.73
N GLU A 144 4.17 -33.34 41.67
CA GLU A 144 3.40 -33.52 42.91
C GLU A 144 1.90 -33.20 42.75
N TYR A 145 1.59 -32.15 41.99
CA TYR A 145 0.25 -31.56 41.88
C TYR A 145 -0.35 -31.63 40.47
N GLY A 146 0.38 -32.06 39.44
CA GLY A 146 0.02 -31.92 38.02
C GLY A 146 -1.46 -32.14 37.66
N GLU A 147 -1.97 -33.36 37.86
CA GLU A 147 -3.39 -33.64 37.58
C GLU A 147 -4.34 -33.13 38.68
N LYS A 148 -3.87 -32.97 39.92
CA LYS A 148 -4.69 -32.55 41.07
C LYS A 148 -4.93 -31.04 41.13
N ALA A 149 -4.05 -30.26 40.53
CA ALA A 149 -4.14 -28.81 40.45
C ALA A 149 -5.22 -28.34 39.48
N GLN A 150 -5.75 -29.24 38.64
CA GLN A 150 -6.92 -28.93 37.81
C GLN A 150 -8.14 -28.63 38.69
N ASP A 151 -9.00 -27.74 38.22
CA ASP A 151 -10.26 -27.44 38.90
C ASP A 151 -11.44 -28.15 38.22
N PRO A 152 -11.79 -29.39 38.61
CA PRO A 152 -12.81 -30.17 37.92
C PRO A 152 -14.21 -29.54 38.01
N ILE A 153 -14.47 -28.70 39.02
CA ILE A 153 -15.77 -28.03 39.18
C ILE A 153 -15.89 -26.93 38.13
N VAL A 154 -14.86 -26.07 38.01
CA VAL A 154 -14.85 -25.00 37.01
C VAL A 154 -14.81 -25.57 35.60
N ILE A 155 -14.01 -26.63 35.36
CA ILE A 155 -13.96 -27.33 34.07
C ILE A 155 -15.34 -27.85 33.69
N ALA A 156 -16.05 -28.55 34.59
CA ALA A 156 -17.37 -29.08 34.31
C ALA A 156 -18.40 -27.99 33.98
N GLU A 157 -18.37 -26.84 34.68
CA GLU A 157 -19.24 -25.70 34.36
C GLU A 157 -18.93 -25.08 33.00
N LEU A 158 -17.65 -24.97 32.62
CA LEU A 158 -17.25 -24.49 31.31
C LEU A 158 -17.63 -25.48 30.20
N GLU A 159 -17.51 -26.79 30.45
CA GLU A 159 -17.94 -27.84 29.52
C GLU A 159 -19.46 -27.83 29.31
N ASP A 160 -20.25 -27.62 30.36
CA ASP A 160 -21.72 -27.47 30.26
C ASP A 160 -22.14 -26.20 29.49
N LYS A 161 -21.43 -25.09 29.72
CA LYS A 161 -21.58 -23.87 28.90
C LYS A 161 -21.25 -24.12 27.44
N LEU A 162 -20.15 -24.82 27.14
CA LEU A 162 -19.77 -25.18 25.77
C LEU A 162 -20.81 -26.07 25.10
N GLU A 163 -21.44 -26.99 25.85
CA GLU A 163 -22.52 -27.83 25.34
C GLU A 163 -23.79 -27.02 25.04
N THR A 164 -24.13 -26.05 25.91
CA THR A 164 -25.23 -25.11 25.65
C THR A 164 -24.97 -24.28 24.39
N ILE A 165 -23.75 -23.74 24.23
CA ILE A 165 -23.34 -23.00 23.03
C ILE A 165 -23.48 -23.87 21.78
N ARG A 166 -23.08 -25.15 21.84
CA ARG A 166 -23.22 -26.10 20.71
C ARG A 166 -24.68 -26.30 20.30
N GLN A 167 -25.58 -26.45 21.26
CA GLN A 167 -27.01 -26.61 20.97
C GLN A 167 -27.60 -25.37 20.29
N GLU A 168 -27.14 -24.17 20.67
CA GLU A 168 -27.54 -22.91 20.02
C GLU A 168 -26.89 -22.74 18.63
N GLU A 169 -25.64 -23.18 18.44
CA GLU A 169 -24.97 -23.27 17.13
C GLU A 169 -25.78 -24.17 16.16
N ASP A 170 -26.30 -25.30 16.63
CA ASP A 170 -27.11 -26.23 15.81
C ASP A 170 -28.43 -25.60 15.32
N VAL A 171 -29.07 -24.75 16.14
CA VAL A 171 -30.28 -24.01 15.71
C VAL A 171 -29.92 -22.96 14.65
N ASN A 172 -28.82 -22.23 14.84
CA ASN A 172 -28.33 -21.26 13.87
C ASN A 172 -27.95 -21.94 12.53
N TYR A 173 -27.38 -23.14 12.60
CA TYR A 173 -27.05 -23.95 11.42
C TYR A 173 -28.27 -24.23 10.54
N GLN A 174 -29.47 -24.46 11.11
CA GLN A 174 -30.70 -24.65 10.32
C GLN A 174 -31.14 -23.38 9.58
N GLN A 175 -31.00 -22.21 10.20
CA GLN A 175 -31.26 -20.93 9.54
C GLN A 175 -30.26 -20.71 8.40
N GLU A 176 -28.99 -21.01 8.65
CA GLU A 176 -27.91 -20.93 7.66
C GLU A 176 -28.15 -21.85 6.44
N GLU A 177 -28.60 -23.09 6.67
CA GLU A 177 -28.94 -24.01 5.59
C GLU A 177 -30.16 -23.54 4.78
N SER A 178 -31.14 -22.90 5.43
CA SER A 178 -32.30 -22.31 4.73
C SER A 178 -31.88 -21.15 3.81
N LEU A 179 -31.00 -20.27 4.31
CA LEU A 179 -30.38 -19.21 3.51
C LEU A 179 -29.57 -19.77 2.32
N LYS A 180 -28.77 -20.82 2.54
CA LYS A 180 -28.01 -21.49 1.47
C LYS A 180 -28.94 -22.09 0.42
N GLN A 181 -30.06 -22.68 0.81
CA GLN A 181 -31.06 -23.22 -0.12
C GLN A 181 -31.72 -22.10 -0.95
N ALA A 182 -32.07 -20.98 -0.34
CA ALA A 182 -32.62 -19.82 -1.06
C ALA A 182 -31.63 -19.28 -2.10
N ILE A 183 -30.35 -19.12 -1.71
CA ILE A 183 -29.27 -18.73 -2.62
C ILE A 183 -29.12 -19.74 -3.76
N HIS A 184 -29.14 -21.04 -3.46
CA HIS A 184 -29.03 -22.09 -4.47
C HIS A 184 -30.20 -22.05 -5.47
N SER A 185 -31.42 -21.91 -4.98
CA SER A 185 -32.62 -21.77 -5.81
C SER A 185 -32.54 -20.55 -6.72
N PHE A 186 -32.10 -19.40 -6.19
CA PHE A 186 -31.92 -18.18 -6.99
C PHE A 186 -30.90 -18.41 -8.12
N LYS A 187 -29.74 -19.01 -7.80
CA LYS A 187 -28.71 -19.36 -8.80
C LYS A 187 -29.27 -20.27 -9.89
N ASP A 188 -30.07 -21.27 -9.52
CA ASP A 188 -30.71 -22.21 -10.45
C ASP A 188 -31.69 -21.52 -11.39
N GLU A 189 -32.61 -20.74 -10.85
CA GLU A 189 -33.63 -20.04 -11.63
C GLU A 189 -33.03 -19.04 -12.62
N ARG A 190 -32.03 -18.27 -12.19
CA ARG A 190 -31.37 -17.24 -13.01
C ARG A 190 -30.24 -17.78 -13.87
N LYS A 191 -29.90 -19.06 -13.73
CA LYS A 191 -28.77 -19.71 -14.41
C LYS A 191 -27.46 -18.93 -14.25
N VAL A 192 -27.31 -18.30 -13.09
CA VAL A 192 -26.14 -17.53 -12.70
C VAL A 192 -25.43 -18.29 -11.59
N ASP A 193 -24.15 -18.03 -11.43
CA ASP A 193 -23.41 -18.42 -10.24
C ASP A 193 -22.77 -17.19 -9.62
N PHE A 194 -22.75 -17.16 -8.30
CA PHE A 194 -22.06 -16.10 -7.58
C PHE A 194 -21.45 -16.64 -6.29
N GLU A 195 -20.28 -16.14 -5.95
CA GLU A 195 -19.56 -16.52 -4.74
C GLU A 195 -19.85 -15.47 -3.67
N LEU A 196 -20.00 -15.93 -2.42
CA LEU A 196 -20.15 -15.08 -1.23
C LEU A 196 -19.00 -15.39 -0.27
N ASP A 197 -18.58 -14.41 0.53
CA ASP A 197 -17.63 -14.64 1.63
C ASP A 197 -18.31 -15.23 2.88
N SER A 198 -17.56 -15.39 3.98
CA SER A 198 -18.07 -15.92 5.24
C SER A 198 -19.15 -15.03 5.89
N ASN A 199 -19.24 -13.77 5.49
CA ASN A 199 -20.22 -12.79 5.96
C ASN A 199 -21.37 -12.59 4.94
N TYR A 200 -21.50 -13.50 3.96
CA TYR A 200 -22.47 -13.43 2.87
C TYR A 200 -22.35 -12.19 1.99
N GLN A 201 -21.20 -11.53 1.98
CA GLN A 201 -20.95 -10.44 1.07
C GLN A 201 -20.66 -11.00 -0.31
N LEU A 202 -21.27 -10.39 -1.33
CA LEU A 202 -21.08 -10.79 -2.70
C LEU A 202 -19.64 -10.57 -3.10
N ILE A 203 -18.96 -11.64 -3.49
CA ILE A 203 -17.57 -11.55 -3.90
C ILE A 203 -17.45 -11.63 -5.42
N LYS A 204 -18.10 -12.57 -6.11
CA LYS A 204 -17.89 -12.74 -7.55
C LYS A 204 -19.15 -13.19 -8.24
N ILE A 205 -19.34 -12.77 -9.49
CA ILE A 205 -20.45 -13.23 -10.33
C ILE A 205 -19.89 -13.86 -11.59
N SER A 206 -20.51 -14.97 -12.01
CA SER A 206 -20.24 -15.66 -13.27
C SER A 206 -21.51 -16.26 -13.85
N LYS A 207 -21.56 -16.48 -15.17
CA LYS A 207 -22.59 -17.35 -15.75
C LYS A 207 -22.16 -18.80 -15.60
N ARG A 208 -23.11 -19.73 -15.42
CA ARG A 208 -22.87 -21.17 -15.18
C ARG A 208 -21.96 -21.89 -16.18
N SER A 209 -21.70 -21.28 -17.33
CA SER A 209 -20.89 -21.81 -18.43
C SER A 209 -19.53 -21.12 -18.59
N HIS A 210 -19.11 -20.23 -17.67
CA HIS A 210 -17.96 -19.32 -17.85
C HIS A 210 -18.05 -18.41 -19.09
N ASP A 211 -19.24 -18.27 -19.69
CA ASP A 211 -19.48 -17.56 -20.96
C ASP A 211 -19.23 -16.04 -20.93
N LEU A 212 -18.83 -15.48 -19.78
CA LEU A 212 -18.47 -14.08 -19.71
C LEU A 212 -17.02 -13.90 -20.20
N ASN A 213 -16.80 -12.99 -21.13
CA ASN A 213 -15.44 -12.54 -21.50
C ASN A 213 -14.73 -11.79 -20.34
N HIS A 214 -15.43 -11.57 -19.23
CA HIS A 214 -14.96 -10.90 -18.03
C HIS A 214 -15.50 -11.62 -16.77
N SER A 215 -14.92 -11.37 -15.61
CA SER A 215 -15.48 -11.80 -14.32
C SER A 215 -15.85 -10.58 -13.52
N ILE A 216 -17.02 -10.55 -12.88
CA ILE A 216 -17.36 -9.44 -11.97
C ILE A 216 -16.81 -9.79 -10.60
N ILE A 217 -15.97 -8.91 -10.07
CA ILE A 217 -15.33 -9.05 -8.78
C ILE A 217 -15.71 -7.86 -7.91
N TYR A 218 -16.02 -8.13 -6.66
CA TYR A 218 -16.31 -7.10 -5.69
C TYR A 218 -15.03 -6.72 -4.96
N VAL A 219 -14.80 -5.45 -4.72
CA VAL A 219 -13.58 -4.96 -4.10
C VAL A 219 -13.99 -3.97 -3.02
N SER A 220 -13.45 -4.13 -1.82
CA SER A 220 -13.82 -3.29 -0.68
C SER A 220 -12.76 -2.22 -0.42
N LEU A 221 -13.19 -1.01 -0.12
CA LEU A 221 -12.31 0.10 0.28
C LEU A 221 -11.79 -0.07 1.71
N SER A 222 -12.63 -0.68 2.57
CA SER A 222 -12.37 -1.03 3.96
C SER A 222 -13.33 -2.15 4.39
N PRO A 223 -13.14 -2.79 5.56
CA PRO A 223 -14.11 -3.74 6.11
C PRO A 223 -15.49 -3.12 6.41
N GLU A 224 -15.57 -1.78 6.51
CA GLU A 224 -16.76 -1.04 6.93
C GLU A 224 -17.53 -0.41 5.75
N GLU A 225 -16.89 -0.29 4.59
CA GLU A 225 -17.51 0.26 3.37
C GLU A 225 -18.17 -0.83 2.54
N GLN A 226 -19.26 -0.48 1.85
CA GLN A 226 -19.91 -1.40 0.93
C GLN A 226 -18.95 -1.76 -0.22
N PRO A 227 -18.74 -3.05 -0.48
CA PRO A 227 -17.87 -3.48 -1.57
C PRO A 227 -18.43 -3.01 -2.91
N ARG A 228 -17.56 -2.49 -3.77
CA ARG A 228 -17.93 -2.01 -5.10
C ARG A 228 -17.65 -3.09 -6.13
N ALA A 229 -18.53 -3.24 -7.12
CA ALA A 229 -18.36 -4.25 -8.14
C ALA A 229 -17.59 -3.73 -9.35
N PHE A 230 -16.63 -4.54 -9.79
CA PHE A 230 -15.76 -4.27 -10.93
C PHE A 230 -15.78 -5.43 -11.92
N ALA A 231 -16.03 -5.14 -13.19
CA ALA A 231 -15.86 -6.09 -14.27
C ALA A 231 -14.37 -6.24 -14.62
N LEU A 232 -13.77 -7.38 -14.30
CA LEU A 232 -12.39 -7.74 -14.64
C LEU A 232 -12.35 -8.48 -15.98
N TYR A 233 -11.81 -7.84 -17.02
CA TYR A 233 -11.80 -8.41 -18.37
C TYR A 233 -10.70 -9.47 -18.54
N GLN A 234 -11.05 -10.58 -19.18
CA GLN A 234 -10.14 -11.69 -19.43
C GLN A 234 -9.46 -11.57 -20.80
N GLY A 235 -8.28 -12.18 -20.94
CA GLY A 235 -7.50 -12.19 -22.18
C GLY A 235 -6.15 -11.48 -22.07
N LYS A 236 -5.34 -11.59 -23.15
CA LYS A 236 -4.06 -10.88 -23.27
C LYS A 236 -4.24 -9.40 -23.61
N ALA A 237 -5.31 -9.07 -24.34
CA ALA A 237 -5.60 -7.70 -24.73
C ALA A 237 -5.85 -6.78 -23.52
N THR A 238 -6.31 -7.33 -22.40
CA THR A 238 -6.67 -6.56 -21.21
C THR A 238 -5.51 -6.40 -20.22
N ALA A 239 -4.33 -6.95 -20.53
CA ALA A 239 -3.13 -6.81 -19.71
C ALA A 239 -2.47 -5.46 -19.98
N LEU A 240 -2.38 -4.64 -18.92
CA LEU A 240 -1.74 -3.32 -18.95
C LEU A 240 -0.25 -3.41 -18.59
N GLY A 241 0.12 -4.38 -17.75
CA GLY A 241 1.51 -4.62 -17.36
C GLY A 241 1.68 -5.95 -16.63
N GLU A 242 2.88 -6.52 -16.71
CA GLU A 242 3.28 -7.71 -15.95
C GLU A 242 4.72 -7.51 -15.46
N GLY A 243 4.95 -7.69 -14.16
CA GLY A 243 6.25 -7.46 -13.54
C GLY A 243 6.44 -8.26 -12.24
N GLY A 244 7.56 -8.04 -11.55
CA GLY A 244 7.91 -8.75 -10.32
C GLY A 244 6.87 -8.62 -9.20
N PHE A 245 6.08 -7.54 -9.23
CA PHE A 245 5.04 -7.26 -8.24
C PHE A 245 3.66 -7.83 -8.61
N GLY A 246 3.45 -8.39 -9.80
CA GLY A 246 2.16 -8.95 -10.20
C GLY A 246 1.73 -8.57 -11.62
N LYS A 247 0.42 -8.70 -11.89
CA LYS A 247 -0.19 -8.39 -13.18
C LYS A 247 -1.20 -7.26 -13.03
N VAL A 248 -1.14 -6.27 -13.90
CA VAL A 248 -2.12 -5.18 -13.96
C VAL A 248 -3.05 -5.41 -15.15
N LYS A 249 -4.35 -5.34 -14.92
CA LYS A 249 -5.39 -5.56 -15.93
C LYS A 249 -6.38 -4.41 -15.98
N LEU A 250 -7.05 -4.26 -17.12
CA LEU A 250 -8.20 -3.38 -17.27
C LEU A 250 -9.40 -3.94 -16.50
N CYS A 251 -10.12 -3.06 -15.81
CA CYS A 251 -11.42 -3.33 -15.23
C CYS A 251 -12.36 -2.12 -15.40
N GLN A 252 -13.64 -2.30 -15.08
CA GLN A 252 -14.65 -1.25 -15.15
C GLN A 252 -15.52 -1.26 -13.89
N ASP A 253 -15.74 -0.11 -13.27
CA ASP A 253 -16.76 0.06 -12.23
C ASP A 253 -18.14 -0.16 -12.87
N ILE A 254 -18.88 -1.17 -12.39
CA ILE A 254 -20.13 -1.55 -13.06
C ILE A 254 -21.24 -0.52 -12.90
N HIS A 255 -21.16 0.33 -11.87
CA HIS A 255 -22.18 1.30 -11.52
C HIS A 255 -21.95 2.63 -12.22
N THR A 256 -20.69 3.07 -12.30
CA THR A 256 -20.33 4.33 -12.98
C THR A 256 -19.99 4.14 -14.45
N GLY A 257 -19.62 2.92 -14.85
CA GLY A 257 -19.06 2.63 -16.18
C GLY A 257 -17.63 3.13 -16.36
N GLU A 258 -16.98 3.64 -15.31
CA GLU A 258 -15.63 4.19 -15.40
C GLU A 258 -14.58 3.08 -15.57
N TRP A 259 -13.64 3.33 -16.49
CA TRP A 259 -12.53 2.44 -16.76
C TRP A 259 -11.40 2.62 -15.75
N MET A 260 -10.84 1.49 -15.34
CA MET A 260 -9.97 1.37 -14.17
C MET A 260 -8.87 0.34 -14.38
N ALA A 261 -7.84 0.39 -13.55
CA ALA A 261 -6.79 -0.62 -13.53
C ALA A 261 -6.88 -1.45 -12.25
N ILE A 262 -6.67 -2.76 -12.36
CA ILE A 262 -6.62 -3.65 -11.21
C ILE A 262 -5.32 -4.45 -11.18
N LYS A 263 -4.57 -4.27 -10.11
CA LYS A 263 -3.31 -4.97 -9.81
C LYS A 263 -3.63 -6.28 -9.11
N ILE A 264 -3.08 -7.38 -9.62
CA ILE A 264 -3.29 -8.74 -9.11
C ILE A 264 -1.93 -9.32 -8.69
N GLN A 265 -1.78 -9.61 -7.40
CA GLN A 265 -0.53 -10.06 -6.79
C GLN A 265 -0.77 -11.39 -6.07
N LYS A 266 0.20 -12.32 -6.05
CA LYS A 266 0.06 -13.57 -5.28
C LYS A 266 0.31 -13.31 -3.79
N SER A 267 -0.55 -13.82 -2.91
CA SER A 267 -0.52 -13.67 -1.44
C SER A 267 0.76 -14.19 -0.77
N ILE A 268 1.45 -15.14 -1.43
CA ILE A 268 2.73 -15.71 -0.95
C ILE A 268 3.89 -14.68 -1.03
N MET A 269 3.75 -13.66 -1.88
CA MET A 269 4.57 -12.46 -1.78
C MET A 269 3.82 -11.54 -0.81
N LYS A 270 4.47 -11.18 0.31
CA LYS A 270 4.05 -10.30 1.42
C LYS A 270 2.72 -9.56 1.21
N GLU A 271 1.88 -9.45 2.26
CA GLU A 271 0.68 -8.59 2.28
C GLU A 271 0.83 -7.36 1.37
N PRO A 272 -0.18 -7.02 0.54
CA PRO A 272 -0.11 -5.87 -0.35
C PRO A 272 0.34 -4.69 0.49
N SER A 273 1.34 -3.97 -0.01
CA SER A 273 2.01 -2.97 0.80
C SER A 273 0.97 -1.97 1.28
N LYS A 274 0.59 -2.02 2.56
CA LYS A 274 -0.32 -1.03 3.18
C LYS A 274 0.16 0.39 2.84
N ALA A 275 1.48 0.58 2.76
CA ALA A 275 2.12 1.81 2.32
C ALA A 275 1.82 2.20 0.85
N GLU A 276 1.78 1.25 -0.08
CA GLU A 276 1.40 1.52 -1.48
C GLU A 276 -0.04 2.03 -1.55
N ASN A 277 -0.97 1.32 -0.90
CA ASN A 277 -2.38 1.70 -0.88
C ASN A 277 -2.61 3.05 -0.19
N GLU A 278 -1.93 3.33 0.92
CA GLU A 278 -1.98 4.64 1.57
C GLU A 278 -1.47 5.77 0.66
N THR A 279 -0.40 5.51 -0.09
CA THR A 279 0.13 6.46 -1.06
C THR A 279 -0.88 6.70 -2.19
N LEU A 280 -1.45 5.63 -2.77
CA LEU A 280 -2.50 5.74 -3.79
C LEU A 280 -3.74 6.49 -3.27
N LYS A 281 -4.18 6.21 -2.03
CA LYS A 281 -5.28 6.91 -1.35
C LYS A 281 -5.00 8.41 -1.22
N HIS A 282 -3.78 8.79 -0.85
CA HIS A 282 -3.38 10.20 -0.73
C HIS A 282 -3.57 10.98 -2.04
N PHE A 283 -3.28 10.34 -3.17
CA PHE A 283 -3.44 10.93 -4.50
C PHE A 283 -4.83 10.71 -5.11
N GLY A 284 -5.80 10.15 -4.36
CA GLY A 284 -7.16 9.88 -4.87
C GLY A 284 -7.20 8.82 -5.98
N ARG A 285 -6.22 7.90 -6.00
CA ARG A 285 -6.04 6.90 -7.06
C ARG A 285 -6.31 5.47 -6.61
N PHE A 286 -6.79 5.26 -5.39
CA PHE A 286 -7.14 3.95 -4.83
C PHE A 286 -8.65 3.82 -4.66
N PHE A 287 -9.20 2.68 -5.09
CA PHE A 287 -10.65 2.44 -5.12
C PHE A 287 -11.06 1.14 -4.43
N GLY A 288 -10.11 0.44 -3.82
CA GLY A 288 -10.36 -0.70 -2.94
C GLY A 288 -9.42 -1.86 -3.18
N GLU A 289 -9.43 -2.81 -2.26
CA GLU A 289 -8.74 -4.08 -2.40
C GLU A 289 -9.56 -5.30 -1.91
N THR A 290 -9.12 -6.50 -2.28
CA THR A 290 -9.68 -7.75 -1.77
C THR A 290 -8.65 -8.89 -1.88
N LEU A 291 -8.66 -9.82 -0.93
CA LEU A 291 -7.84 -11.04 -0.94
C LEU A 291 -8.70 -12.24 -1.35
N ARG A 292 -8.33 -12.94 -2.42
CA ARG A 292 -9.08 -14.10 -2.95
C ARG A 292 -8.20 -15.07 -3.70
N ASP A 293 -8.46 -16.37 -3.57
CA ASP A 293 -7.71 -17.42 -4.25
C ASP A 293 -6.18 -17.24 -4.13
N ASP A 294 -5.72 -16.91 -2.91
CA ASP A 294 -4.33 -16.54 -2.61
C ASP A 294 -3.78 -15.41 -3.48
N LYS A 295 -4.63 -14.43 -3.84
CA LYS A 295 -4.25 -13.25 -4.60
C LYS A 295 -4.87 -11.99 -4.02
N TYR A 296 -4.07 -10.95 -3.96
CA TYR A 296 -4.51 -9.60 -3.67
C TYR A 296 -4.88 -8.89 -4.96
N TYR A 297 -6.06 -8.27 -4.94
CA TYR A 297 -6.61 -7.46 -6.00
C TYR A 297 -6.68 -6.02 -5.47
N SER A 298 -6.03 -5.07 -6.13
CA SER A 298 -6.05 -3.64 -5.77
C SER A 298 -6.53 -2.84 -6.96
N VAL A 299 -7.65 -2.13 -6.81
CA VAL A 299 -8.27 -1.33 -7.86
C VAL A 299 -7.80 0.11 -7.73
N GLN A 300 -7.30 0.66 -8.83
CA GLN A 300 -6.67 1.96 -8.91
C GLN A 300 -7.06 2.70 -10.20
N SER A 301 -6.82 4.00 -10.24
CA SER A 301 -7.04 4.79 -11.46
C SER A 301 -6.32 4.18 -12.66
N LEU A 302 -7.02 4.08 -13.78
CA LEU A 302 -6.39 3.78 -15.06
C LEU A 302 -5.51 4.95 -15.48
N LEU A 303 -4.26 4.67 -15.85
CA LEU A 303 -3.37 5.64 -16.47
C LEU A 303 -3.31 5.34 -17.97
N LEU A 304 -3.68 6.32 -18.78
CA LEU A 304 -3.58 6.23 -20.23
C LEU A 304 -2.16 6.58 -20.67
N GLY A 305 -1.76 6.03 -21.81
CA GLY A 305 -0.44 6.25 -22.40
C GLY A 305 0.46 5.02 -22.39
N VAL A 306 1.75 5.26 -22.60
CA VAL A 306 2.80 4.24 -22.62
C VAL A 306 3.86 4.56 -21.59
N ASP A 307 4.49 3.54 -21.00
CA ASP A 307 5.63 3.78 -20.12
C ASP A 307 6.79 4.45 -20.87
N LEU A 308 7.53 5.30 -20.17
CA LEU A 308 8.55 6.16 -20.77
C LEU A 308 9.71 5.34 -21.36
N GLN A 309 9.98 4.15 -20.81
CA GLN A 309 10.97 3.21 -21.37
C GLN A 309 10.58 2.82 -22.80
N LYS A 310 9.33 2.39 -23.02
CA LYS A 310 8.82 2.07 -24.36
C LYS A 310 8.76 3.28 -25.27
N HIS A 311 8.40 4.46 -24.74
CA HIS A 311 8.38 5.70 -25.51
C HIS A 311 9.78 6.16 -25.96
N ILE A 312 10.82 5.92 -25.15
CA ILE A 312 12.22 6.14 -25.56
C ILE A 312 12.62 5.09 -26.60
N ALA A 313 12.31 3.82 -26.36
CA ALA A 313 12.70 2.71 -27.23
C ALA A 313 11.97 2.65 -28.57
N SER A 314 10.81 3.30 -28.74
CA SER A 314 10.05 3.30 -30.00
C SER A 314 10.83 3.92 -31.17
N GLY A 315 11.90 4.68 -30.87
CA GLY A 315 12.68 5.41 -31.86
C GLY A 315 11.91 6.58 -32.46
N ASP A 316 10.79 6.98 -31.86
CA ASP A 316 10.11 8.22 -32.23
C ASP A 316 11.07 9.38 -32.01
N LYS A 317 11.34 10.08 -33.11
CA LYS A 317 12.15 11.29 -33.17
C LYS A 317 11.36 12.47 -32.61
N ALA A 318 10.82 12.31 -31.40
CA ALA A 318 10.32 13.44 -30.63
C ALA A 318 11.43 14.48 -30.57
N ASP A 319 11.08 15.72 -30.94
CA ASP A 319 12.04 16.80 -30.95
C ASP A 319 12.50 17.14 -29.52
N PHE A 320 13.54 17.96 -29.44
CA PHE A 320 14.09 18.39 -28.16
C PHE A 320 13.03 19.01 -27.24
N LEU A 321 12.11 19.81 -27.78
CA LEU A 321 11.09 20.50 -26.99
C LEU A 321 10.07 19.53 -26.39
N SER A 322 9.68 18.49 -27.14
CA SER A 322 8.81 17.42 -26.64
C SER A 322 9.45 16.66 -25.47
N ARG A 323 10.74 16.27 -25.60
CA ARG A 323 11.45 15.62 -24.48
C ARG A 323 11.68 16.57 -23.30
N LEU A 324 11.89 17.86 -23.57
CA LEU A 324 12.03 18.89 -22.54
C LEU A 324 10.73 19.05 -21.74
N ASP A 325 9.58 19.05 -22.41
CA ASP A 325 8.26 19.08 -21.78
C ASP A 325 8.03 17.86 -20.88
N ILE A 326 8.37 16.66 -21.34
CA ILE A 326 8.34 15.43 -20.52
C ILE A 326 9.23 15.58 -19.29
N ALA A 327 10.47 16.07 -19.45
CA ALA A 327 11.40 16.27 -18.35
C ALA A 327 10.87 17.29 -17.31
N GLN A 328 10.28 18.40 -17.77
CA GLN A 328 9.66 19.40 -16.88
C GLN A 328 8.51 18.80 -16.07
N LYS A 329 7.63 18.03 -16.73
CA LYS A 329 6.52 17.33 -16.06
C LYS A 329 7.01 16.29 -15.06
N ALA A 330 8.05 15.51 -15.40
CA ALA A 330 8.64 14.54 -14.50
C ALA A 330 9.23 15.20 -13.24
N ALA A 331 9.97 16.30 -13.41
CA ALA A 331 10.51 17.08 -12.29
C ALA A 331 9.39 17.64 -11.39
N ALA A 332 8.33 18.20 -11.99
CA ALA A 332 7.19 18.71 -11.25
C ALA A 332 6.47 17.62 -10.44
N LEU A 333 6.23 16.43 -11.03
CA LEU A 333 5.61 15.30 -10.34
C LEU A 333 6.45 14.80 -9.16
N VAL A 334 7.77 14.66 -9.35
CA VAL A 334 8.69 14.24 -8.27
C VAL A 334 8.72 15.29 -7.15
N GLN A 335 8.71 16.59 -7.50
CA GLN A 335 8.66 17.67 -6.52
C GLN A 335 7.38 17.61 -5.68
N GLU A 336 6.22 17.38 -6.32
CA GLU A 336 4.95 17.24 -5.63
C GLU A 336 4.94 16.00 -4.73
N PHE A 337 5.42 14.86 -5.23
CA PHE A 337 5.50 13.61 -4.48
C PHE A 337 6.36 13.77 -3.21
N HIS A 338 7.50 14.44 -3.34
CA HIS A 338 8.45 14.74 -2.25
C HIS A 338 7.90 15.65 -1.14
N ARG A 339 6.69 16.18 -1.27
CA ARG A 339 6.04 16.90 -0.16
C ARG A 339 5.75 15.97 1.01
N ASN A 340 5.37 14.72 0.73
CA ASN A 340 4.90 13.76 1.73
C ASN A 340 5.59 12.40 1.62
N TYR A 341 6.20 12.05 0.48
CA TYR A 341 6.68 10.69 0.21
C TYR A 341 8.04 10.68 -0.51
N LEU A 342 8.80 9.61 -0.30
CA LEU A 342 9.90 9.18 -1.18
C LEU A 342 9.42 8.07 -2.09
N HIS A 343 9.79 8.09 -3.37
CA HIS A 343 9.33 7.07 -4.32
C HIS A 343 10.23 5.84 -4.28
N ARG A 344 11.56 6.04 -4.22
CA ARG A 344 12.61 5.00 -4.08
C ARG A 344 12.73 4.00 -5.24
N ASP A 345 11.96 4.19 -6.30
CA ASP A 345 11.97 3.38 -7.53
C ASP A 345 11.69 4.26 -8.76
N ILE A 346 12.36 5.42 -8.83
CA ILE A 346 12.27 6.31 -9.98
C ILE A 346 13.01 5.68 -11.16
N LYS A 347 12.29 5.38 -12.24
CA LYS A 347 12.80 4.79 -13.48
C LYS A 347 11.82 5.05 -14.63
N PRO A 348 12.22 4.92 -15.91
CA PRO A 348 11.36 5.25 -17.04
C PRO A 348 10.07 4.42 -17.08
N GLU A 349 10.08 3.17 -16.62
CA GLU A 349 8.90 2.30 -16.58
C GLU A 349 7.78 2.83 -15.66
N ASN A 350 8.14 3.64 -14.66
CA ASN A 350 7.21 4.18 -13.67
C ASN A 350 6.66 5.57 -14.05
N PHE A 351 7.02 6.09 -15.23
CA PHE A 351 6.39 7.26 -15.82
C PHE A 351 5.54 6.85 -17.02
N ILE A 352 4.24 7.11 -16.98
CA ILE A 352 3.32 6.85 -18.08
C ILE A 352 3.09 8.16 -18.84
N TRP A 353 3.45 8.18 -20.12
CA TRP A 353 3.29 9.31 -21.02
C TRP A 353 2.09 9.13 -21.93
N ASP A 354 1.13 10.05 -21.80
CA ASP A 354 -0.01 10.20 -22.70
C ASP A 354 0.34 11.25 -23.76
N GLU A 355 0.70 10.76 -24.95
CA GLU A 355 1.09 11.57 -26.10
C GLU A 355 -0.07 12.43 -26.63
N GLU A 356 -1.32 11.94 -26.52
CA GLU A 356 -2.51 12.61 -27.04
C GLU A 356 -2.86 13.82 -26.18
N ASN A 357 -2.94 13.62 -24.86
CA ASN A 357 -3.28 14.67 -23.91
C ASN A 357 -2.06 15.48 -23.44
N LYS A 358 -0.84 15.08 -23.84
CA LYS A 358 0.43 15.66 -23.38
C LYS A 358 0.53 15.68 -21.86
N THR A 359 0.15 14.58 -21.22
CA THR A 359 0.19 14.43 -19.75
C THR A 359 1.14 13.32 -19.35
N LEU A 360 1.73 13.46 -18.15
CA LEU A 360 2.64 12.48 -17.58
C LEU A 360 2.11 12.06 -16.21
N HIS A 361 2.19 10.77 -15.91
CA HIS A 361 1.77 10.21 -14.63
C HIS A 361 2.89 9.40 -14.00
N LEU A 362 3.10 9.57 -12.69
CA LEU A 362 3.97 8.71 -11.89
C LEU A 362 3.16 7.52 -11.36
N CYS A 363 3.71 6.31 -11.40
CA CYS A 363 3.04 5.07 -10.99
C CYS A 363 3.98 4.11 -10.24
N ASP A 364 3.40 3.00 -9.76
CA ASP A 364 4.05 1.97 -8.93
C ASP A 364 4.64 2.49 -7.61
N PHE A 365 3.77 2.59 -6.60
CA PHE A 365 4.14 3.03 -5.26
C PHE A 365 4.48 1.87 -4.33
N GLY A 366 4.78 0.68 -4.88
CA GLY A 366 5.13 -0.51 -4.10
C GLY A 366 6.33 -0.30 -3.16
N MET A 367 7.24 0.58 -3.56
CA MET A 367 8.43 0.98 -2.80
C MET A 367 8.28 2.36 -2.16
N ALA A 368 7.17 3.07 -2.35
CA ALA A 368 7.02 4.41 -1.80
C ALA A 368 6.96 4.37 -0.27
N CYS A 369 7.41 5.45 0.37
CA CYS A 369 7.36 5.56 1.81
C CYS A 369 7.10 6.99 2.25
N LYS A 370 6.27 7.16 3.28
CA LYS A 370 5.88 8.47 3.81
C LYS A 370 7.03 9.08 4.61
N LEU A 371 7.29 10.36 4.39
CA LEU A 371 8.21 11.16 5.19
C LEU A 371 7.44 11.76 6.37
N ASP A 372 7.88 11.49 7.59
CA ASP A 372 7.33 12.18 8.75
C ASP A 372 7.77 13.65 8.78
N ALA A 373 7.02 14.47 9.52
CA ALA A 373 7.33 15.90 9.62
C ALA A 373 8.75 16.13 10.17
N GLY A 374 9.62 16.74 9.35
CA GLY A 374 11.02 17.00 9.71
C GLY A 374 11.99 15.85 9.42
N GLN A 375 11.53 14.70 8.91
CA GLN A 375 12.42 13.66 8.38
C GLN A 375 12.92 14.01 6.98
N GLU A 376 14.22 13.83 6.76
CA GLU A 376 14.86 13.99 5.45
C GLU A 376 15.08 12.65 4.73
N GLY A 377 14.91 11.53 5.44
CA GLY A 377 15.13 10.21 4.89
C GLY A 377 14.67 9.06 5.79
N ILE A 378 14.72 7.84 5.23
CA ILE A 378 14.18 6.61 5.82
C ILE A 378 15.19 5.48 5.67
N MET A 379 15.31 4.66 6.72
CA MET A 379 16.18 3.49 6.73
C MET A 379 15.44 2.26 6.18
N ASP A 380 15.91 1.66 5.08
CA ASP A 380 15.29 0.45 4.50
C ASP A 380 16.27 -0.34 3.64
N LEU A 381 16.27 -1.66 3.74
CA LEU A 381 17.12 -2.56 2.96
C LEU A 381 16.57 -2.89 1.56
N SER A 382 15.42 -2.32 1.20
CA SER A 382 14.76 -2.58 -0.06
C SER A 382 15.29 -1.67 -1.18
N GLY A 383 15.73 -2.25 -2.30
CA GLY A 383 16.24 -1.53 -3.45
C GLY A 383 16.71 -2.51 -4.52
N SER A 384 16.35 -2.29 -5.78
CA SER A 384 16.77 -3.16 -6.89
C SER A 384 16.69 -2.38 -8.20
N GLY A 385 17.81 -2.16 -8.87
CA GLY A 385 17.81 -1.63 -10.23
C GLY A 385 19.07 -0.84 -10.59
N THR A 386 19.19 -0.52 -11.87
CA THR A 386 20.28 0.26 -12.47
C THR A 386 20.20 1.77 -12.22
N PHE A 387 19.14 2.22 -11.54
CA PHE A 387 18.85 3.63 -11.23
C PHE A 387 19.20 4.01 -9.78
N LEU A 388 19.74 3.06 -8.99
CA LEU A 388 20.14 3.31 -7.61
C LEU A 388 21.27 4.35 -7.55
N ALA A 389 21.15 5.27 -6.60
CA ALA A 389 22.21 6.23 -6.32
C ALA A 389 23.42 5.52 -5.68
N PRO A 390 24.66 6.00 -5.89
CA PRO A 390 25.87 5.33 -5.39
C PRO A 390 25.85 5.11 -3.88
N GLU A 391 25.32 6.08 -3.12
CA GLU A 391 25.21 5.97 -1.67
C GLU A 391 24.23 4.87 -1.20
N ILE A 392 23.28 4.51 -2.06
CA ILE A 392 22.29 3.46 -1.80
C ILE A 392 22.87 2.09 -2.16
N ASP A 393 23.44 1.97 -3.36
CA ASP A 393 24.05 0.72 -3.84
C ASP A 393 25.19 0.25 -2.92
N ASP A 394 26.10 1.17 -2.55
CA ASP A 394 27.19 0.86 -1.64
C ASP A 394 26.69 0.43 -0.24
N SER A 395 25.55 0.97 0.19
CA SER A 395 25.00 0.75 1.54
C SER A 395 24.15 -0.51 1.64
N LEU A 396 23.54 -0.97 0.54
CA LEU A 396 22.84 -2.26 0.47
C LEU A 396 23.79 -3.40 0.84
N HIS A 397 25.05 -3.31 0.40
CA HIS A 397 26.10 -4.26 0.74
C HIS A 397 26.57 -4.19 2.21
N ARG A 398 26.24 -3.11 2.93
CA ARG A 398 26.69 -2.84 4.31
C ARG A 398 25.59 -2.98 5.37
N GLY A 399 24.35 -3.27 4.98
CA GLY A 399 23.24 -3.59 5.90
C GLY A 399 22.56 -2.40 6.56
N SER A 400 22.74 -1.17 6.04
CA SER A 400 22.08 0.04 6.56
C SER A 400 22.01 1.10 5.45
N VAL A 401 20.82 1.33 4.89
CA VAL A 401 20.61 2.23 3.74
C VAL A 401 19.69 3.36 4.12
N LEU A 402 20.12 4.61 3.94
CA LEU A 402 19.31 5.80 4.15
C LEU A 402 18.83 6.36 2.80
N TYR A 403 17.56 6.16 2.49
CA TYR A 403 16.92 6.80 1.35
C TYR A 403 16.55 8.24 1.67
N THR A 404 16.86 9.17 0.78
CA THR A 404 16.49 10.59 0.89
C THR A 404 15.91 11.11 -0.41
N LYS A 405 15.40 12.35 -0.41
CA LYS A 405 15.00 13.04 -1.65
C LYS A 405 16.14 13.10 -2.67
N LYS A 406 17.40 13.21 -2.21
CA LYS A 406 18.58 13.23 -3.09
C LYS A 406 18.78 11.92 -3.85
N SER A 407 18.38 10.80 -3.29
CA SER A 407 18.50 9.50 -3.95
C SER A 407 17.49 9.39 -5.11
N ASP A 408 16.26 9.88 -4.91
CA ASP A 408 15.28 10.03 -6.01
C ASP A 408 15.76 11.03 -7.07
N MET A 409 16.44 12.13 -6.68
CA MET A 409 17.02 13.09 -7.64
C MET A 409 18.08 12.45 -8.55
N TYR A 410 18.92 11.57 -8.01
CA TYR A 410 19.90 10.83 -8.80
C TYR A 410 19.21 9.95 -9.84
N ALA A 411 18.22 9.18 -9.40
CA ALA A 411 17.45 8.29 -10.26
C ALA A 411 16.71 9.09 -11.36
N LEU A 412 16.14 10.25 -11.04
CA LEU A 412 15.55 11.15 -12.04
C LEU A 412 16.58 11.67 -13.05
N GLY A 413 17.82 11.95 -12.61
CA GLY A 413 18.91 12.34 -13.51
C GLY A 413 19.29 11.23 -14.49
N LYS A 414 19.25 9.97 -14.04
CA LYS A 414 19.43 8.78 -14.89
C LYS A 414 18.30 8.65 -15.91
N VAL A 415 17.04 8.87 -15.51
CA VAL A 415 15.89 8.93 -16.43
C VAL A 415 16.10 10.01 -17.50
N PHE A 416 16.54 11.21 -17.11
CA PHE A 416 16.80 12.29 -18.07
C PHE A 416 17.94 11.94 -19.03
N ASN A 417 19.00 11.30 -18.54
CA ASN A 417 20.07 10.83 -19.41
C ASN A 417 19.53 9.92 -20.51
N GLU A 418 18.71 8.92 -20.18
CA GLU A 418 18.09 8.05 -21.18
C GLU A 418 17.12 8.81 -22.10
N LEU A 419 16.34 9.74 -21.55
CA LEU A 419 15.38 10.54 -22.31
C LEU A 419 16.02 11.40 -23.40
N PHE A 420 17.26 11.87 -23.18
CA PHE A 420 17.97 12.76 -24.10
C PHE A 420 19.11 12.09 -24.89
N THR A 421 19.46 10.83 -24.63
CA THR A 421 20.65 10.17 -25.24
C THR A 421 20.59 10.12 -26.78
N ASP A 422 19.40 9.90 -27.35
CA ASP A 422 19.24 9.70 -28.80
C ASP A 422 18.84 10.98 -29.57
N ILE A 423 18.98 12.17 -28.95
CA ILE A 423 18.73 13.46 -29.58
C ILE A 423 20.04 14.10 -30.05
N ALA A 424 20.10 14.45 -31.34
CA ALA A 424 21.31 15.00 -31.96
C ALA A 424 21.66 16.43 -31.49
N ASP A 425 20.66 17.28 -31.24
CA ASP A 425 20.83 18.72 -30.98
C ASP A 425 20.43 19.12 -29.55
N VAL A 426 20.83 18.33 -28.55
CA VAL A 426 20.57 18.65 -27.13
C VAL A 426 21.46 19.83 -26.69
N PRO A 427 20.91 20.90 -26.10
CA PRO A 427 21.70 21.98 -25.53
C PRO A 427 22.67 21.45 -24.44
N PRO A 428 23.94 21.89 -24.43
CA PRO A 428 24.94 21.40 -23.47
C PRO A 428 24.53 21.61 -22.00
N GLU A 429 23.67 22.60 -21.75
CA GLU A 429 23.11 22.89 -20.44
C GLU A 429 22.31 21.71 -19.84
N ILE A 430 21.69 20.86 -20.69
CA ILE A 430 21.01 19.63 -20.25
C ILE A 430 22.02 18.63 -19.69
N GLY A 431 23.16 18.46 -20.35
CA GLY A 431 24.24 17.58 -19.87
C GLY A 431 24.79 18.03 -18.51
N VAL A 432 24.95 19.35 -18.32
CA VAL A 432 25.37 19.93 -17.04
C VAL A 432 24.30 19.69 -15.95
N LEU A 433 23.02 19.87 -16.29
CA LEU A 433 21.93 19.59 -15.35
C LEU A 433 21.91 18.12 -14.92
N ILE A 434 21.99 17.19 -15.88
CA ILE A 434 22.06 15.75 -15.62
C ILE A 434 23.25 15.43 -14.72
N GLN A 435 24.43 15.99 -15.01
CA GLN A 435 25.63 15.79 -14.17
C GLN A 435 25.40 16.25 -12.72
N ASN A 436 24.76 17.41 -12.52
CA ASN A 436 24.44 17.91 -11.18
C ASN A 436 23.38 17.04 -10.46
N MET A 437 22.47 16.41 -11.22
CA MET A 437 21.48 15.47 -10.69
C MET A 437 22.12 14.13 -10.32
N THR A 438 23.08 13.65 -11.12
CA THR A 438 23.76 12.36 -10.93
C THR A 438 25.11 12.49 -10.23
N GLU A 439 25.36 13.58 -9.50
CA GLU A 439 26.55 13.75 -8.67
C GLU A 439 26.61 12.64 -7.61
N ALA A 440 27.77 12.02 -7.46
CA ALA A 440 27.95 10.85 -6.60
C ALA A 440 27.83 11.23 -5.11
N ASP A 441 28.33 12.40 -4.73
CA ASP A 441 28.15 12.94 -3.37
C ASP A 441 26.76 13.59 -3.23
N PRO A 442 25.85 13.05 -2.38
CA PRO A 442 24.51 13.62 -2.19
C PRO A 442 24.51 15.07 -1.68
N ALA A 443 25.58 15.50 -0.99
CA ALA A 443 25.73 16.85 -0.48
C ALA A 443 25.99 17.87 -1.60
N LEU A 444 26.65 17.44 -2.68
CA LEU A 444 26.94 18.26 -3.86
C LEU A 444 25.85 18.13 -4.95
N ARG A 445 25.04 17.08 -4.88
CA ARG A 445 23.91 16.85 -5.78
C ARG A 445 22.90 17.98 -5.74
N ILE A 446 22.19 18.20 -6.84
CA ILE A 446 21.10 19.19 -6.92
C ILE A 446 20.14 19.08 -5.73
N GLU A 447 19.66 20.22 -5.24
CA GLU A 447 18.95 20.30 -3.97
C GLU A 447 17.61 19.55 -3.99
N ASN A 448 16.77 19.83 -4.99
CA ASN A 448 15.44 19.27 -5.12
C ASN A 448 14.92 19.40 -6.56
N ALA A 449 13.81 18.75 -6.85
CA ALA A 449 13.20 18.76 -8.18
C ALA A 449 12.63 20.14 -8.59
N GLY A 450 12.34 21.04 -7.65
CA GLY A 450 11.96 22.42 -7.96
C GLY A 450 13.08 23.20 -8.66
N VAL A 451 14.31 23.05 -8.17
CA VAL A 451 15.50 23.63 -8.82
C VAL A 451 15.70 23.03 -10.22
N VAL A 452 15.42 21.74 -10.41
CA VAL A 452 15.46 21.11 -11.73
C VAL A 452 14.45 21.74 -12.68
N THR A 453 13.21 21.94 -12.25
CA THR A 453 12.17 22.62 -13.04
C THR A 453 12.60 24.03 -13.47
N GLU A 454 13.20 24.81 -12.56
CA GLU A 454 13.72 26.15 -12.88
C GLU A 454 14.84 26.10 -13.93
N ASN A 455 15.75 25.13 -13.84
CA ASN A 455 16.82 24.96 -14.83
C ASN A 455 16.25 24.57 -16.20
N LEU A 456 15.31 23.64 -16.26
CA LEU A 456 14.68 23.23 -17.52
C LEU A 456 13.93 24.39 -18.20
N ALA A 457 13.21 25.21 -17.43
CA ALA A 457 12.54 26.41 -17.95
C ALA A 457 13.54 27.45 -18.49
N ALA A 458 14.68 27.63 -17.81
CA ALA A 458 15.74 28.52 -18.29
C ALA A 458 16.36 28.01 -19.61
N ILE A 459 16.58 26.69 -19.72
CA ILE A 459 17.10 26.06 -20.94
C ILE A 459 16.13 26.25 -22.11
N GLU A 460 14.82 26.07 -21.87
CA GLU A 460 13.78 26.32 -22.86
C GLU A 460 13.82 27.76 -23.38
N ALA A 461 13.89 28.75 -22.48
CA ALA A 461 13.94 30.16 -22.85
C ALA A 461 15.19 30.51 -23.67
N ILE A 462 16.35 29.94 -23.33
CA ILE A 462 17.60 30.11 -24.09
C ILE A 462 17.47 29.47 -25.48
N HIS A 463 16.91 28.26 -25.55
CA HIS A 463 16.71 27.56 -26.81
C HIS A 463 15.79 28.36 -27.75
N ALA A 464 14.67 28.86 -27.23
CA ALA A 464 13.75 29.73 -27.97
C ALA A 464 14.44 31.02 -28.49
N ALA A 465 15.27 31.66 -27.65
CA ALA A 465 16.00 32.86 -28.05
C ALA A 465 17.04 32.61 -29.16
N LYS A 466 17.65 31.41 -29.21
CA LYS A 466 18.61 31.02 -30.25
C LYS A 466 17.94 30.63 -31.58
N THR A 467 16.68 30.16 -31.54
CA THR A 467 15.93 29.69 -32.71
C THR A 467 14.99 30.75 -33.30
N THR A 468 14.77 31.86 -32.59
CA THR A 468 13.99 33.01 -33.11
C THR A 468 14.80 33.74 -34.20
N PRO A 469 14.29 33.91 -35.44
CA PRO A 469 15.00 34.68 -36.46
C PRO A 469 15.20 36.12 -36.01
N LEU A 470 16.44 36.61 -36.05
CA LEU A 470 16.72 38.04 -35.85
C LEU A 470 15.88 38.87 -36.84
N PRO A 471 15.19 39.94 -36.41
CA PRO A 471 14.63 40.91 -37.33
C PRO A 471 15.74 41.36 -38.27
N ALA A 472 15.48 41.34 -39.59
CA ALA A 472 16.43 41.67 -40.64
C ALA A 472 16.86 43.16 -40.56
N LYS A 473 17.69 43.50 -39.57
CA LYS A 473 18.31 44.82 -39.33
C LYS A 473 19.20 44.78 -38.08
N GLN A 474 20.16 43.86 -37.98
CA GLN A 474 21.30 43.97 -37.06
C GLN A 474 22.37 42.90 -37.34
N GLU A 475 22.93 42.91 -38.55
CA GLU A 475 24.07 42.04 -38.91
C GLU A 475 25.43 42.77 -38.83
N GLN A 476 25.49 43.90 -38.14
CA GLN A 476 26.75 44.58 -37.86
C GLN A 476 26.83 44.92 -36.38
N ALA A 477 27.61 44.11 -35.67
CA ALA A 477 28.35 44.39 -34.43
C ALA A 477 28.13 43.36 -33.32
N VAL A 478 28.52 42.10 -33.52
CA VAL A 478 29.07 41.29 -32.41
C VAL A 478 30.11 40.30 -32.95
N SER A 479 31.29 40.79 -33.32
CA SER A 479 32.51 40.00 -33.18
C SER A 479 33.27 40.54 -31.98
N SER A 480 33.88 39.64 -31.22
CA SER A 480 34.63 39.85 -29.96
C SER A 480 33.77 40.04 -28.69
N ASN A 481 33.58 38.94 -27.95
CA ASN A 481 34.23 38.75 -26.64
C ASN A 481 33.88 37.38 -26.06
N SER A 482 34.91 36.53 -26.00
CA SER A 482 34.93 35.26 -25.28
C SER A 482 35.25 35.49 -23.80
N SER A 483 34.74 34.58 -22.96
CA SER A 483 34.89 34.44 -21.49
C SER A 483 34.04 35.41 -20.63
N MET A 484 32.96 34.87 -20.05
CA MET A 484 32.21 35.49 -18.96
C MET A 484 31.90 34.42 -17.90
N SER A 485 32.06 34.74 -16.62
CA SER A 485 31.89 33.79 -15.51
C SER A 485 30.44 33.76 -15.01
N PHE A 486 30.05 32.68 -14.31
CA PHE A 486 28.69 32.45 -13.79
C PHE A 486 28.16 33.56 -12.84
N LEU A 487 29.06 34.36 -12.25
CA LEU A 487 28.68 35.51 -11.41
C LEU A 487 28.18 36.72 -12.23
N ASP A 488 28.67 36.91 -13.45
CA ASP A 488 28.21 37.98 -14.36
C ASP A 488 26.80 37.70 -14.92
N PHE A 489 26.40 36.42 -14.94
CA PHE A 489 25.09 35.96 -15.42
C PHE A 489 23.93 36.34 -14.48
N LYS A 490 24.14 36.20 -13.15
CA LYS A 490 23.14 36.61 -12.13
C LYS A 490 22.94 38.13 -12.06
N ALA A 491 23.98 38.91 -12.35
CA ALA A 491 23.92 40.37 -12.32
C ALA A 491 23.06 40.93 -13.49
N ARG A 492 23.27 40.42 -14.71
CA ARG A 492 22.49 40.83 -15.89
C ARG A 492 21.01 40.46 -15.82
N ALA A 493 20.68 39.29 -15.25
CA ALA A 493 19.30 38.87 -15.05
C ALA A 493 18.56 39.75 -14.01
N ARG A 494 19.27 40.32 -13.02
CA ARG A 494 18.71 41.28 -12.06
C ARG A 494 18.51 42.67 -12.67
N GLU A 495 19.44 43.15 -13.50
CA GLU A 495 19.31 44.45 -14.18
C GLU A 495 18.16 44.46 -15.21
N GLN A 496 17.90 43.35 -15.90
CA GLN A 496 16.77 43.26 -16.85
C GLN A 496 15.39 43.11 -16.18
N ARG A 497 15.33 42.60 -14.93
CA ARG A 497 14.07 42.58 -14.16
C ARG A 497 13.71 43.96 -13.62
N GLN A 498 14.69 44.77 -13.20
CA GLN A 498 14.42 46.13 -12.69
C GLN A 498 14.01 47.13 -13.78
N SER A 499 14.31 46.88 -15.05
CA SER A 499 13.86 47.73 -16.17
C SER A 499 12.45 47.41 -16.70
N GLN A 500 11.80 46.34 -16.20
CA GLN A 500 10.44 45.95 -16.58
C GLN A 500 9.37 46.29 -15.53
N GLU A 501 9.77 46.78 -14.34
CA GLU A 501 8.86 47.26 -13.29
C GLU A 501 8.89 48.80 -13.20
N GLU A 502 8.38 49.50 -14.22
CA GLU A 502 7.87 50.86 -14.01
C GLU A 502 6.38 50.79 -13.62
N PRO A 503 5.92 51.52 -12.59
CA PRO A 503 4.55 51.42 -12.11
C PRO A 503 3.59 52.10 -13.08
N ARG A 504 2.68 51.33 -13.70
CA ARG A 504 1.53 51.89 -14.41
C ARG A 504 0.59 52.61 -13.42
N ALA A 505 0.34 53.88 -13.70
CA ALA A 505 -0.59 54.73 -12.98
C ALA A 505 -2.02 54.14 -12.91
N PRO A 506 -2.79 54.42 -11.84
CA PRO A 506 -4.16 53.93 -11.72
C PRO A 506 -5.09 54.76 -12.61
N SER A 507 -6.07 54.10 -13.25
CA SER A 507 -7.13 54.76 -14.01
C SER A 507 -8.47 54.07 -13.80
N PRO A 508 -9.59 54.80 -14.01
CA PRO A 508 -10.50 55.13 -12.92
C PRO A 508 -11.71 54.20 -12.81
N HIS A 509 -12.24 54.23 -11.60
CA HIS A 509 -13.51 53.71 -11.13
C HIS A 509 -14.75 54.07 -11.98
N ILE A 510 -15.69 53.11 -11.98
CA ILE A 510 -17.18 53.21 -11.95
C ILE A 510 -17.90 53.22 -13.31
N PRO A 511 -19.14 52.64 -13.40
CA PRO A 511 -19.93 51.93 -12.37
C PRO A 511 -19.99 50.41 -12.53
#